data_AF-A0A2M8KVK8-F1
#
_entry.id   AF-A0A2M8KVK8-F1
#
_cell.length_a   1.000
_cell.length_b   1.000
_cell.length_c   1.000
_cell.angle_alpha   90.00
_cell.angle_beta   90.00
_cell.angle_gamma   90.00
#
_symmetry.space_group_name_H-M   'P 1'
#
loop_
_entity.id
_entity.type
_entity.pdbx_description
1 polymer ?
#
loop_
_entity_poly.entity_id
_entity_poly.type
_entity_poly.pdbx_seq_one_letter_code
_entity_poly.pdbx_strand_id
1 'polypeptide(L)' 'MGIFVELSLILVAAAVLAFICRLLRQPPVLGYIITGILLGPYALNMGHSLEVLDVFS' A
#
# COMPACT_ATOMS: atom_id res chain seq x y z
N MET A 1 -18.97 -6.86 -5.15
CA MET A 1 -17.88 -6.72 -6.13
C MET A 1 -17.00 -7.94 -6.04
N GLY A 2 -16.52 -8.50 -7.16
CA GLY A 2 -15.69 -9.71 -7.12
C GLY A 2 -14.24 -9.39 -6.77
N ILE A 3 -13.54 -10.34 -6.15
CA ILE A 3 -12.15 -10.20 -5.69
C ILE A 3 -11.19 -9.80 -6.84
N PHE A 4 -11.53 -10.17 -8.08
CA PHE A 4 -10.82 -9.77 -9.29
C PHE A 4 -10.81 -8.26 -9.51
N VAL A 5 -11.94 -7.60 -9.28
CA VAL A 5 -12.07 -6.15 -9.46
C VAL A 5 -11.28 -5.40 -8.40
N GLU A 6 -11.31 -5.87 -7.15
CA GLU A 6 -10.49 -5.31 -6.06
C GLU A 6 -8.99 -5.46 -6.34
N LEU A 7 -8.53 -6.64 -6.74
CA LEU A 7 -7.12 -6.88 -7.07
C LEU A 7 -6.66 -6.06 -8.28
N SER A 8 -7.49 -5.94 -9.32
CA SER A 8 -7.19 -5.06 -10.46
C SER A 8 -7.07 -3.59 -10.04
N LEU A 9 -7.95 -3.10 -9.16
CA LEU A 9 -7.90 -1.73 -8.67
C LEU A 9 -6.61 -1.46 -7.88
N ILE A 10 -6.20 -2.40 -7.01
CA ILE A 10 -4.96 -2.32 -6.24
C ILE A 10 -3.74 -2.30 -7.17
N LEU A 11 -3.70 -3.18 -8.18
CA LEU A 11 -2.61 -3.23 -9.15
C LEU A 11 -2.49 -1.95 -9.97
N VAL A 12 -3.61 -1.39 -10.42
CA VAL A 12 -3.63 -0.12 -11.16
C VAL A 12 -3.15 1.03 -10.27
N ALA A 13 -3.62 1.11 -9.02
CA ALA A 13 -3.19 2.14 -8.08
C ALA A 13 -1.68 2.05 -7.79
N ALA A 14 -1.15 0.85 -7.56
CA ALA A 14 0.28 0.63 -7.34
C ALA A 14 1.13 1.02 -8.56
N ALA A 15 0.68 0.67 -9.77
CA ALA A 15 1.37 1.03 -11.01
C ALA A 15 1.42 2.56 -11.23
N VAL A 16 0.32 3.26 -10.93
CA VAL A 16 0.25 4.73 -11.03
C VAL A 16 1.21 5.40 -10.05
N LEU A 17 1.25 4.96 -8.78
CA LEU A 17 2.18 5.51 -7.79
C LEU A 17 3.65 5.28 -8.19
N ALA A 18 3.98 4.07 -8.66
CA ALA A 18 5.32 3.75 -9.11
C ALA A 18 5.75 4.61 -10.31
N PHE A 19 4.83 4.86 -11.24
CA PHE A 19 5.06 5.74 -12.39
C PHE A 19 5.30 7.19 -11.97
N ILE A 20 4.50 7.72 -11.04
CA ILE A 20 4.67 9.08 -10.50
C ILE A 20 6.04 9.22 -9.82
N CYS A 21 6.46 8.24 -9.02
CA CYS A 21 7.76 8.28 -8.35
C CYS A 21 8.93 8.28 -9.34
N ARG A 22 8.80 7.53 -10.44
CA ARG A 22 9.79 7.53 -11.53
C ARG A 22 9.84 8.86 -12.26
N LEU A 23 8.70 9.52 -12.46
CA LEU A 23 8.63 10.82 -13.12
C LEU A 23 9.27 11.93 -12.26
N LEU A 24 9.10 11.86 -10.94
CA LEU A 24 9.66 12.82 -9.98
C LEU A 24 11.19 12.66 -9.75
N ARG A 25 11.87 11.78 -10.50
CA ARG A 25 13.31 11.45 -10.35
C ARG A 25 13.69 10.98 -8.94
N GLN A 26 12.73 10.56 -8.13
CA GLN A 26 13.02 10.02 -6.82
C GLN A 26 13.59 8.60 -6.97
N PRO A 27 14.58 8.20 -6.15
CA PRO A 27 15.06 6.83 -6.13
C PRO A 27 13.88 5.86 -5.97
N PRO A 28 13.79 4.79 -6.78
CA PRO A 28 12.61 3.93 -6.87
C PRO A 28 12.22 3.28 -5.52
N VAL A 29 13.17 3.15 -4.59
CA VAL A 29 12.94 2.73 -3.19
C VAL A 29 11.90 3.62 -2.50
N LEU A 30 11.91 4.94 -2.71
CA LEU A 30 10.91 5.86 -2.15
C LEU A 30 9.51 5.57 -2.71
N GLY A 31 9.42 5.14 -3.97
CA GLY A 31 8.15 4.75 -4.57
C GLY A 31 7.53 3.53 -3.88
N TYR A 32 8.33 2.52 -3.53
CA TYR A 32 7.84 1.37 -2.76
C TYR A 32 7.46 1.72 -1.32
N ILE A 33 8.22 2.60 -0.65
CA ILE A 33 7.90 3.07 0.70
C ILE A 33 6.60 3.88 0.71
N ILE A 34 6.45 4.84 -0.20
CA ILE A 34 5.24 5.67 -0.31
C ILE A 34 4.03 4.81 -0.70
N THR A 35 4.21 3.86 -1.62
CA THR A 35 3.18 2.88 -1.98
C THR A 35 2.77 2.03 -0.78
N GLY A 36 3.74 1.51 -0.01
CA GLY A 36 3.49 0.75 1.21
C GLY A 36 2.89 1.59 2.35
N ILE A 37 3.13 2.91 2.40
CA ILE A 37 2.46 3.81 3.33
C ILE A 37 1.01 4.02 2.89
N LEU A 38 0.77 4.33 1.61
CA LEU A 38 -0.56 4.63 1.05
C LEU A 38 -1.49 3.42 0.94
N LEU A 39 -0.94 2.23 0.67
CA LEU A 39 -1.70 0.97 0.57
C LEU A 39 -1.51 0.07 1.80
N GLY A 40 -0.57 0.39 2.68
CA GLY A 40 -0.38 -0.36 3.91
C GLY A 40 -1.45 -0.05 4.95
N PRO A 41 -1.54 -0.89 5.99
CA PRO A 41 -2.54 -0.77 7.05
C PRO A 41 -2.48 0.58 7.79
N TYR A 42 -1.38 1.32 7.67
CA TYR A 42 -1.23 2.66 8.22
C TYR A 42 -2.02 3.76 7.48
N ALA A 43 -2.21 3.67 6.15
CA ALA A 43 -3.10 4.59 5.43
C ALA A 43 -4.51 4.03 5.27
N LEU A 44 -4.62 2.71 5.08
CA LEU A 44 -5.89 1.99 5.12
C LEU A 44 -6.11 1.45 6.53
N ASN A 45 -6.33 2.34 7.51
CA ASN A 45 -6.71 1.98 8.88
C ASN A 45 -8.12 1.34 8.94
N MET A 46 -8.38 0.35 8.07
CA MET A 46 -9.28 -0.77 8.32
C MET A 46 -8.56 -1.64 9.35
N GLY A 47 -8.83 -1.34 10.62
CA GLY A 47 -8.15 -1.93 11.76
C GLY A 47 -8.25 -3.45 11.81
N HIS A 48 -7.11 -4.11 12.01
CA HIS A 48 -7.00 -5.36 12.78
C HIS A 48 -5.52 -5.75 12.92
N SER A 49 -4.75 -5.11 13.81
CA SER A 49 -3.40 -5.62 14.17
C SER A 49 -2.85 -5.10 15.49
N LEU A 50 -3.68 -4.52 16.38
CA LEU A 50 -3.27 -4.37 17.78
C LEU A 50 -3.39 -5.70 18.57
N GLU A 51 -4.15 -6.67 18.05
CA GLU A 51 -4.35 -7.98 18.70
C GLU A 51 -3.10 -8.88 18.67
N VAL A 52 -2.24 -8.73 17.64
CA VAL A 52 -0.98 -9.50 17.58
C VAL A 52 -0.01 -9.06 18.67
N LEU A 53 -0.04 -7.79 19.08
CA LEU A 53 0.80 -7.28 20.18
C LEU A 53 0.26 -7.69 21.55
N ASP A 54 -1.04 -7.92 21.69
CA ASP A 54 -1.70 -8.34 22.94
C ASP A 54 -1.44 -9.83 23.25
N VAL A 55 -1.22 -10.67 22.23
CA VAL A 55 -0.80 -12.08 22.41
C VAL A 55 0.64 -12.21 22.94
N PHE A 56 1.46 -11.17 22.76
CA PHE A 56 2.85 -11.13 23.23
C PHE A 56 3.05 -10.37 24.55
N SER A 57 1.98 -9.89 25.19
CA SER A 57 2.01 -9.30 26.54
C SER A 57 1.52 -10.26 27.61
#